data_AF-A0A7S2P4I8-F1
#
_entry.id   AF-A0A7S2P4I8-F1
#
_cell.length_a   1.000
_cell.length_b   1.000
_cell.length_c   1.000
_cell.angle_alpha   90.00
_cell.angle_beta   90.00
_cell.angle_gamma   90.00
#
_symmetry.space_group_name_H-M   'P 1'
#
loop_
_entity.id
_entity.type
_entity.pdbx_description
1 polymer ?
#
loop_
_entity_poly.entity_id
_entity_poly.type
_entity_poly.pdbx_seq_one_letter_code
_entity_poly.pdbx_strand_id
1 'polypeptide(L)'
;RGLDGGVRCCYDGEGQYIPAWPSRVIFYSVQMGSWSWAEEREVERVTCAAEPRGDACAEYARRRPAVPPTNNPYWSGSGWEVPRPFGGGWGDPHCKSIDGLEFECNFHGEAVWAGCGSWQVHAVAERFGNSSATIITAVAVRHESETLVARLNASVSVEVDEETGLAPPRYVLLLNGTEPRDDGEGGASGAFLTATAFNNVLTIEDVSGNVLKASFLKDLIVLQVAPRSQCFNRTFGLSGNNNGNKSDDLVVRGTGEVLSENAPSAEVFDKFVKSYLIKTLSDSLFPPADFVPVEAAFTPQFADQLDLSQCPAACNGKRACCLDASQGGAAFVEAFTTAMEDVAETNKEAVGFFDNMRPAFEEAPSLFVFAAGSQEVQLRYRATDADGIGSLSCDICPNINPDYANAHGVTCDISGIGTNSSLMVISAQSLGYGGFKCFSGDLLGANVTIATSVVEEDTTASVEFWEKEEEANLNAYGLGNSTSTSVAPLVTSTTTEPPPRSDQSSEESGGLAITSAPNAWRLLPLLMCFAHGPPR
;
A
#
# COMPACT_ATOMS: atom_id res chain seq x y z
N ARG A 1 7.86 -26.85 7.61
CA ARG A 1 6.82 -26.93 6.58
C ARG A 1 5.62 -26.23 7.17
N GLY A 2 5.49 -24.93 6.88
CA GLY A 2 4.48 -24.06 7.47
C GLY A 2 3.10 -24.41 6.94
N LEU A 3 2.11 -24.35 7.81
CA LEU A 3 0.70 -24.53 7.47
C LEU A 3 0.19 -23.18 6.95
N ASP A 4 0.06 -23.06 5.63
CA ASP A 4 -0.63 -21.94 4.99
C ASP A 4 -2.14 -22.15 5.11
N GLY A 5 -2.75 -21.53 6.12
CA GLY A 5 -4.20 -21.46 6.28
C GLY A 5 -4.74 -20.16 5.67
N GLY A 6 -5.39 -20.25 4.51
CA GLY A 6 -6.12 -19.14 3.89
C GLY A 6 -7.60 -19.16 4.24
N VAL A 7 -8.16 -18.00 4.59
CA VAL A 7 -9.60 -17.85 4.91
C VAL A 7 -10.40 -17.78 3.61
N ARG A 8 -11.28 -18.77 3.31
CA ARG A 8 -12.27 -18.69 2.22
C ARG A 8 -13.49 -17.87 2.66
N CYS A 9 -13.35 -16.56 2.63
CA CYS A 9 -14.47 -15.63 2.67
C CYS A 9 -15.08 -15.51 1.26
N CYS A 10 -16.35 -15.88 1.13
CA CYS A 10 -17.28 -15.45 0.08
C CYS A 10 -17.39 -16.26 -1.22
N TYR A 11 -16.81 -17.46 -1.37
CA TYR A 11 -17.03 -18.26 -2.58
C TYR A 11 -17.28 -19.74 -2.27
N ASP A 12 -18.16 -20.39 -3.03
CA ASP A 12 -18.41 -21.82 -2.90
C ASP A 12 -17.25 -22.66 -3.46
N GLY A 13 -17.39 -23.99 -3.38
CA GLY A 13 -16.41 -24.94 -3.92
C GLY A 13 -16.18 -24.82 -5.44
N GLU A 14 -17.01 -24.07 -6.16
CA GLU A 14 -16.96 -23.84 -7.60
C GLU A 14 -16.43 -22.42 -7.94
N GLY A 15 -16.13 -21.59 -6.94
CA GLY A 15 -15.61 -20.24 -7.13
C GLY A 15 -16.70 -19.20 -7.43
N GLN A 16 -17.97 -19.47 -7.11
CA GLN A 16 -19.09 -18.52 -7.23
C GLN A 16 -19.27 -17.72 -5.94
N TYR A 17 -19.54 -16.41 -6.04
CA TYR A 17 -19.69 -15.53 -4.89
C TYR A 17 -20.95 -15.85 -4.08
N ILE A 18 -20.81 -16.13 -2.78
CA ILE A 18 -21.93 -16.38 -1.86
C ILE A 18 -22.18 -15.14 -0.97
N PRO A 19 -23.34 -14.47 -1.09
CA PRO A 19 -23.65 -13.24 -0.36
C PRO A 19 -24.20 -13.47 1.07
N ALA A 20 -23.80 -14.54 1.79
CA ALA A 20 -24.36 -14.86 3.11
C ALA A 20 -23.32 -15.30 4.17
N TRP A 21 -23.58 -14.87 5.41
CA TRP A 21 -22.88 -15.20 6.66
C TRP A 21 -23.32 -16.58 7.21
N PRO A 22 -22.52 -17.30 8.04
CA PRO A 22 -21.17 -17.01 8.55
C PRO A 22 -20.01 -17.61 7.74
N SER A 23 -18.88 -16.89 7.78
CA SER A 23 -17.55 -17.30 7.33
C SER A 23 -17.02 -18.53 8.11
N ARG A 24 -16.38 -19.46 7.39
CA ARG A 24 -15.66 -20.60 7.99
C ARG A 24 -14.16 -20.24 8.14
N VAL A 25 -13.57 -20.59 9.28
CA VAL A 25 -12.15 -20.95 9.38
C VAL A 25 -12.12 -22.48 9.43
N ILE A 26 -11.59 -23.15 8.41
CA ILE A 26 -11.40 -24.61 8.44
C ILE A 26 -9.90 -24.88 8.57
N PHE A 27 -9.47 -25.41 9.71
CA PHE A 27 -8.15 -26.02 9.85
C PHE A 27 -8.23 -27.46 9.35
N TYR A 28 -7.53 -27.78 8.26
CA TYR A 28 -7.34 -29.19 7.87
C TYR A 28 -6.15 -29.76 8.64
N SER A 29 -6.41 -30.67 9.59
CA SER A 29 -5.37 -31.64 9.94
C SER A 29 -5.32 -32.69 8.82
N VAL A 30 -4.14 -32.94 8.26
CA VAL A 30 -3.92 -33.80 7.08
C VAL A 30 -4.21 -35.29 7.36
N GLN A 31 -4.80 -35.63 8.50
CA GLN A 31 -5.00 -37.02 8.94
C GLN A 31 -6.46 -37.49 9.03
N MET A 32 -7.46 -36.69 8.69
CA MET A 32 -8.85 -37.14 8.77
C MET A 32 -9.38 -37.65 7.43
N GLY A 33 -9.77 -38.93 7.41
CA GLY A 33 -10.42 -39.59 6.28
C GLY A 33 -11.70 -38.89 5.82
N SER A 34 -12.05 -39.14 4.56
CA SER A 34 -13.07 -38.47 3.76
C SER A 34 -14.38 -38.12 4.50
N TRP A 35 -14.58 -36.83 4.74
CA TRP A 35 -15.89 -36.23 5.00
C TRP A 35 -16.73 -36.22 3.72
N SER A 36 -18.05 -36.47 3.80
CA SER A 36 -18.88 -36.56 2.60
C SER A 36 -19.48 -35.21 2.21
N TRP A 37 -19.50 -34.92 0.91
CA TRP A 37 -20.09 -33.73 0.29
C TRP A 37 -21.56 -33.44 0.69
N ALA A 38 -22.29 -34.44 1.20
CA ALA A 38 -23.68 -34.30 1.61
C ALA A 38 -23.83 -33.62 2.97
N GLU A 39 -22.92 -33.89 3.91
CA GLU A 39 -22.91 -33.29 5.26
C GLU A 39 -22.57 -31.79 5.21
N GLU A 40 -21.83 -31.38 4.18
CA GLU A 40 -21.43 -29.98 3.96
C GLU A 40 -22.61 -29.07 3.59
N ARG A 41 -23.63 -29.59 2.88
CA ARG A 41 -24.84 -28.85 2.47
C ARG A 41 -25.92 -28.77 3.55
N GLU A 42 -25.96 -29.71 4.49
CA GLU A 42 -27.00 -29.73 5.53
C GLU A 42 -26.75 -28.63 6.59
N VAL A 43 -25.47 -28.30 6.84
CA VAL A 43 -25.05 -27.18 7.70
C VAL A 43 -25.29 -25.82 7.04
N GLU A 44 -25.21 -25.71 5.70
CA GLU A 44 -25.48 -24.47 4.95
C GLU A 44 -26.93 -24.00 5.05
N ARG A 45 -27.91 -24.90 5.18
CA ARG A 45 -29.34 -24.54 5.17
C ARG A 45 -29.88 -23.99 6.50
N VAL A 46 -29.23 -24.29 7.62
CA VAL A 46 -29.80 -23.97 8.95
C VAL A 46 -29.49 -22.52 9.38
N THR A 47 -28.46 -21.88 8.82
CA THR A 47 -27.94 -20.62 9.39
C THR A 47 -28.59 -19.34 8.84
N CYS A 48 -29.34 -19.41 7.73
CA CYS A 48 -30.03 -18.24 7.16
C CYS A 48 -31.57 -18.30 7.27
N ALA A 49 -32.14 -19.38 7.84
CA ALA A 49 -33.59 -19.58 7.90
C ALA A 49 -34.19 -19.41 9.32
N ALA A 50 -33.36 -19.19 10.35
CA ALA A 50 -33.85 -19.00 11.71
C ALA A 50 -34.21 -17.52 11.96
N GLU A 51 -35.44 -17.15 11.62
CA GLU A 51 -36.07 -15.95 12.20
C GLU A 51 -36.14 -16.06 13.74
N PRO A 52 -36.05 -14.95 14.51
CA PRO A 52 -35.90 -13.57 14.06
C PRO A 52 -34.57 -12.98 14.58
N ARG A 53 -33.54 -12.91 13.76
CA ARG A 53 -32.36 -12.07 14.02
C ARG A 53 -32.06 -11.17 12.84
N GLY A 54 -32.67 -9.98 12.90
CA GLY A 54 -32.04 -8.71 12.60
C GLY A 54 -31.69 -8.36 11.14
N ASP A 55 -32.04 -7.12 10.81
CA ASP A 55 -31.65 -6.31 9.65
C ASP A 55 -30.12 -6.23 9.38
N ALA A 56 -29.29 -6.91 10.17
CA ALA A 56 -27.84 -6.81 10.14
C ALA A 56 -27.23 -7.31 8.82
N CYS A 57 -27.77 -8.37 8.20
CA CYS A 57 -27.27 -8.88 6.91
C CYS A 57 -27.66 -7.96 5.73
N ALA A 58 -28.86 -7.37 5.77
CA ALA A 58 -29.32 -6.41 4.77
C ALA A 58 -28.58 -5.07 4.92
N GLU A 59 -28.38 -4.61 6.15
CA GLU A 59 -27.59 -3.43 6.48
C GLU A 59 -26.11 -3.63 6.08
N TYR A 60 -25.56 -4.84 6.24
CA TYR A 60 -24.22 -5.22 5.79
C TYR A 60 -24.09 -5.18 4.26
N ALA A 61 -25.02 -5.79 3.53
CA ALA A 61 -25.04 -5.77 2.06
C ALA A 61 -25.17 -4.36 1.50
N ARG A 62 -25.89 -3.47 2.21
CA ARG A 62 -26.06 -2.07 1.82
C ARG A 62 -24.83 -1.19 2.10
N ARG A 63 -24.01 -1.57 3.09
CA ARG A 63 -22.79 -0.83 3.49
C ARG A 63 -21.53 -1.23 2.72
N ARG A 64 -21.55 -2.33 1.94
CA ARG A 64 -20.40 -2.76 1.15
C ARG A 64 -20.66 -2.57 -0.36
N PRO A 65 -19.86 -1.76 -1.07
CA PRO A 65 -19.86 -1.77 -2.54
C PRO A 65 -19.47 -3.16 -3.08
N ALA A 66 -20.05 -3.58 -4.20
CA ALA A 66 -19.62 -4.81 -4.88
C ALA A 66 -18.14 -4.69 -5.29
N VAL A 67 -17.34 -5.71 -4.97
CA VAL A 67 -15.91 -5.71 -5.29
C VAL A 67 -15.73 -5.92 -6.81
N PRO A 68 -14.86 -5.16 -7.50
CA PRO A 68 -14.53 -5.40 -8.90
C PRO A 68 -13.98 -6.82 -9.12
N PRO A 69 -14.29 -7.49 -10.25
CA PRO A 69 -13.82 -8.85 -10.55
C PRO A 69 -12.29 -9.04 -10.58
N THR A 70 -11.54 -7.95 -10.74
CA THR A 70 -10.07 -7.92 -10.77
C THR A 70 -9.44 -8.11 -9.38
N ASN A 71 -10.24 -8.05 -8.32
CA ASN A 71 -9.81 -8.08 -6.92
C ASN A 71 -10.11 -9.43 -6.24
N ASN A 72 -9.76 -10.53 -6.90
CA ASN A 72 -9.94 -11.88 -6.36
C ASN A 72 -8.80 -12.21 -5.37
N PRO A 73 -9.08 -12.32 -4.06
CA PRO A 73 -8.05 -12.48 -3.02
C PRO A 73 -7.41 -13.88 -2.97
N TYR A 74 -7.69 -14.75 -3.93
CA TYR A 74 -7.25 -16.15 -3.91
C TYR A 74 -6.23 -16.51 -4.99
N TRP A 75 -5.67 -15.54 -5.73
CA TRP A 75 -4.73 -15.86 -6.82
C TRP A 75 -3.24 -15.63 -6.53
N SER A 76 -2.84 -14.97 -5.43
CA SER A 76 -1.42 -14.67 -5.18
C SER A 76 -0.86 -15.01 -3.79
N GLY A 77 -1.64 -15.56 -2.85
CA GLY A 77 -1.12 -15.86 -1.50
C GLY A 77 -0.76 -14.63 -0.65
N SER A 78 -0.92 -13.42 -1.19
CA SER A 78 -1.01 -12.17 -0.43
C SER A 78 -2.40 -12.09 0.18
N GLY A 79 -2.51 -11.64 1.44
CA GLY A 79 -3.80 -11.40 2.07
C GLY A 79 -4.66 -10.40 1.28
N TRP A 80 -5.90 -10.19 1.72
CA TRP A 80 -6.79 -9.19 1.13
C TRP A 80 -6.10 -7.81 1.11
N GLU A 81 -5.69 -7.37 -0.08
CA GLU A 81 -5.04 -6.08 -0.31
C GLU A 81 -5.87 -5.34 -1.34
N VAL A 82 -6.67 -4.41 -0.86
CA VAL A 82 -7.51 -3.63 -1.75
C VAL A 82 -6.65 -2.53 -2.39
N PRO A 83 -6.77 -2.31 -3.72
CA PRO A 83 -6.10 -1.23 -4.42
C PRO A 83 -6.33 0.07 -3.67
N ARG A 84 -5.25 0.70 -3.25
CA ARG A 84 -5.29 2.00 -2.58
C ARG A 84 -5.32 3.10 -3.62
N PRO A 85 -5.89 4.28 -3.29
CA PRO A 85 -5.82 5.41 -4.19
C PRO A 85 -4.35 5.69 -4.44
N PHE A 86 -3.97 5.75 -5.70
CA PHE A 86 -2.71 6.34 -6.08
C PHE A 86 -2.81 7.83 -5.75
N GLY A 87 -1.84 8.30 -4.97
CA GLY A 87 -1.59 9.73 -4.86
C GLY A 87 -0.11 10.00 -5.05
N GLY A 88 0.35 11.17 -4.67
CA GLY A 88 1.69 11.59 -5.09
C GLY A 88 1.81 11.69 -6.62
N GLY A 89 0.82 12.27 -7.28
CA GLY A 89 0.88 12.59 -8.71
C GLY A 89 0.13 13.88 -9.03
N TRP A 90 0.82 14.91 -9.53
CA TRP A 90 1.25 14.98 -10.93
C TRP A 90 2.67 15.55 -11.17
N GLY A 91 3.20 15.32 -12.38
CA GLY A 91 4.46 15.93 -12.84
C GLY A 91 4.34 17.44 -13.02
N ASP A 92 5.47 18.13 -12.94
CA ASP A 92 5.56 19.59 -12.76
C ASP A 92 4.59 20.42 -13.62
N PRO A 93 4.09 21.53 -13.03
CA PRO A 93 4.42 22.08 -11.71
C PRO A 93 3.48 21.63 -10.56
N HIS A 94 2.66 20.60 -10.77
CA HIS A 94 1.47 20.33 -9.94
C HIS A 94 1.55 19.04 -9.14
N CYS A 95 1.64 19.12 -7.82
CA CYS A 95 1.60 17.94 -6.97
C CYS A 95 0.20 17.68 -6.40
N LYS A 96 -0.05 16.40 -6.11
CA LYS A 96 -1.15 15.96 -5.26
C LYS A 96 -0.61 14.95 -4.26
N SER A 97 -0.79 15.19 -2.96
CA SER A 97 -0.39 14.24 -1.93
C SER A 97 -1.19 12.93 -2.00
N ILE A 98 -0.78 11.93 -1.22
CA ILE A 98 -1.49 10.65 -1.10
C ILE A 98 -2.90 10.85 -0.53
N ASP A 99 -3.06 11.77 0.43
CA ASP A 99 -4.36 12.07 1.05
C ASP A 99 -5.18 13.09 0.24
N GLY A 100 -4.68 13.52 -0.92
CA GLY A 100 -5.41 14.28 -1.92
C GLY A 100 -5.30 15.80 -1.83
N LEU A 101 -4.31 16.34 -1.09
CA LEU A 101 -3.98 17.76 -1.11
C LEU A 101 -3.32 18.13 -2.44
N GLU A 102 -3.92 19.06 -3.19
CA GLU A 102 -3.34 19.62 -4.41
C GLU A 102 -2.54 20.89 -4.09
N PHE A 103 -1.29 20.97 -4.55
CA PHE A 103 -0.40 22.11 -4.31
C PHE A 103 0.65 22.26 -5.42
N GLU A 104 1.34 23.39 -5.47
CA GLU A 104 2.40 23.64 -6.45
C GLU A 104 3.75 23.14 -5.93
N CYS A 105 4.45 22.35 -6.74
CA CYS A 105 5.71 21.72 -6.37
C CYS A 105 6.80 21.90 -7.42
N ASN A 106 6.72 22.95 -8.23
CA ASN A 106 7.73 23.32 -9.22
C ASN A 106 9.13 23.44 -8.57
N PHE A 107 10.04 22.50 -8.83
CA PHE A 107 11.39 22.47 -8.26
C PHE A 107 12.46 22.15 -9.31
N HIS A 108 13.67 22.69 -9.14
CA HIS A 108 14.83 22.33 -9.95
C HIS A 108 15.84 21.54 -9.13
N GLY A 109 16.22 20.36 -9.63
CA GLY A 109 17.12 19.42 -8.96
C GLY A 109 16.44 18.10 -8.64
N GLU A 110 16.99 17.40 -7.65
CA GLU A 110 16.42 16.15 -7.12
C GLU A 110 15.63 16.40 -5.84
N ALA A 111 14.50 15.72 -5.68
CA ALA A 111 13.65 15.77 -4.49
C ALA A 111 13.24 14.37 -4.02
N VAL A 112 13.04 14.22 -2.71
CA VAL A 112 12.35 13.05 -2.15
C VAL A 112 10.87 13.16 -2.50
N TRP A 113 10.43 12.36 -3.46
CA TRP A 113 9.03 12.30 -3.87
C TRP A 113 8.18 11.58 -2.82
N ALA A 114 8.62 10.39 -2.40
CA ALA A 114 8.00 9.59 -1.36
C ALA A 114 9.05 8.71 -0.66
N GLY A 115 8.81 8.34 0.60
CA GLY A 115 9.67 7.41 1.33
C GLY A 115 8.96 6.76 2.50
N CYS A 116 9.30 5.51 2.79
CA CYS A 116 8.78 4.71 3.89
C CYS A 116 9.77 3.60 4.25
N GLY A 117 10.48 3.75 5.38
CA GLY A 117 11.52 2.80 5.78
C GLY A 117 12.65 2.73 4.75
N SER A 118 12.93 1.53 4.22
CA SER A 118 13.93 1.30 3.18
C SER A 118 13.43 1.58 1.76
N TRP A 119 12.12 1.74 1.54
CA TRP A 119 11.54 2.13 0.26
C TRP A 119 11.61 3.66 0.09
N GLN A 120 12.21 4.13 -1.00
CA GLN A 120 12.34 5.56 -1.31
C GLN A 120 12.16 5.82 -2.81
N VAL A 121 11.52 6.93 -3.13
CA VAL A 121 11.31 7.44 -4.48
C VAL A 121 11.87 8.84 -4.56
N HIS A 122 12.83 9.05 -5.47
CA HIS A 122 13.35 10.37 -5.79
C HIS A 122 12.94 10.76 -7.21
N ALA A 123 12.68 12.05 -7.42
CA ALA A 123 12.37 12.61 -8.73
C ALA A 123 13.38 13.71 -9.06
N VAL A 124 13.82 13.76 -10.31
CA VAL A 124 14.64 14.84 -10.86
C VAL A 124 13.76 15.68 -11.76
N ALA A 125 13.82 16.99 -11.53
CA ALA A 125 13.16 17.98 -12.36
C ALA A 125 14.15 19.03 -12.88
N GLU A 126 13.99 19.35 -14.16
CA GLU A 126 14.84 20.28 -14.91
C GLU A 126 14.00 21.37 -15.55
N ARG A 127 14.59 22.53 -15.85
CA ARG A 127 13.87 23.64 -16.47
C ARG A 127 13.38 23.27 -17.87
N PHE A 128 12.14 23.61 -18.17
CA PHE A 128 11.61 23.51 -19.52
C PHE A 128 12.09 24.70 -20.36
N GLY A 129 13.14 24.47 -21.17
CA GLY A 129 13.77 25.52 -21.96
C GLY A 129 14.32 26.66 -21.09
N ASN A 130 13.96 27.90 -21.41
CA ASN A 130 14.35 29.09 -20.64
C ASN A 130 13.25 29.57 -19.67
N SER A 131 12.23 28.76 -19.41
CA SER A 131 11.11 29.13 -18.55
C SER A 131 11.46 29.01 -17.05
N SER A 132 10.54 29.49 -16.21
CA SER A 132 10.53 29.24 -14.76
C SER A 132 9.72 28.00 -14.39
N ALA A 133 9.30 27.20 -15.36
CA ALA A 133 8.70 25.89 -15.15
C ALA A 133 9.77 24.81 -15.24
N THR A 134 9.62 23.79 -14.41
CA THR A 134 10.38 22.55 -14.53
C THR A 134 9.50 21.44 -15.09
N ILE A 135 10.13 20.33 -15.45
CA ILE A 135 9.52 19.08 -15.87
C ILE A 135 10.26 17.96 -15.18
N ILE A 136 9.56 16.91 -14.75
CA ILE A 136 10.21 15.71 -14.24
C ILE A 136 10.86 14.98 -15.42
N THR A 137 12.17 14.80 -15.37
CA THR A 137 12.97 14.16 -16.43
C THR A 137 13.53 12.80 -16.01
N ALA A 138 13.58 12.50 -14.71
CA ALA A 138 13.96 11.17 -14.24
C ALA A 138 13.33 10.81 -12.89
N VAL A 139 13.22 9.52 -12.63
CA VAL A 139 12.74 8.95 -11.37
C VAL A 139 13.64 7.81 -10.93
N ALA A 140 13.86 7.68 -9.62
CA ALA A 140 14.60 6.59 -9.02
C ALA A 140 13.81 5.98 -7.87
N VAL A 141 13.77 4.65 -7.80
CA VAL A 141 13.17 3.88 -6.69
C VAL A 141 14.25 3.03 -6.05
N ARG A 142 14.39 3.12 -4.73
CA ARG A 142 15.28 2.25 -3.94
C ARG A 142 14.45 1.42 -2.97
N HIS A 143 14.77 0.14 -2.85
CA HIS A 143 14.36 -0.71 -1.74
C HIS A 143 15.54 -1.59 -1.32
N GLU A 144 15.88 -1.56 -0.03
CA GLU A 144 17.08 -2.20 0.50
C GLU A 144 18.35 -1.75 -0.26
N SER A 145 19.09 -2.70 -0.84
CA SER A 145 20.32 -2.43 -1.62
C SER A 145 20.08 -2.21 -3.11
N GLU A 146 18.84 -2.37 -3.60
CA GLU A 146 18.53 -2.24 -5.02
C GLU A 146 18.00 -0.86 -5.35
N THR A 147 18.47 -0.31 -6.47
CA THR A 147 17.99 0.97 -7.00
C THR A 147 17.67 0.82 -8.49
N LEU A 148 16.47 1.21 -8.85
CA LEU A 148 16.02 1.29 -10.22
C LEU A 148 15.89 2.77 -10.61
N VAL A 149 16.46 3.14 -11.75
CA VAL A 149 16.42 4.50 -12.29
C VAL A 149 15.77 4.47 -13.67
N ALA A 150 14.80 5.35 -13.91
CA ALA A 150 14.18 5.53 -15.21
C ALA A 150 14.31 6.99 -15.65
N ARG A 151 14.85 7.21 -16.86
CA ARG A 151 15.14 8.54 -17.43
C ARG A 151 14.31 8.76 -18.67
N LEU A 152 13.77 9.96 -18.85
CA LEU A 152 13.05 10.35 -20.05
C LEU A 152 14.00 10.33 -21.26
N ASN A 153 13.59 9.65 -22.33
CA ASN A 153 14.27 9.67 -23.62
C ASN A 153 13.48 10.52 -24.62
N ALA A 154 13.62 11.84 -24.51
CA ALA A 154 12.92 12.81 -25.35
C ALA A 154 13.33 12.77 -26.84
N SER A 155 14.38 12.01 -27.20
CA SER A 155 14.85 11.86 -28.58
C SER A 155 14.05 10.81 -29.37
N VAL A 156 13.19 10.04 -28.70
CA VAL A 156 12.40 8.97 -29.31
C VAL A 156 11.16 9.54 -29.99
N SER A 157 10.78 8.95 -31.14
CA SER A 157 9.62 9.40 -31.91
C SER A 157 8.32 9.31 -31.12
N VAL A 158 7.39 10.21 -31.41
CA VAL A 158 6.00 10.11 -30.92
C VAL A 158 5.14 9.21 -31.79
N GLU A 159 5.62 8.86 -32.98
CA GLU A 159 4.89 8.06 -33.94
C GLU A 159 4.66 6.66 -33.39
N VAL A 160 3.43 6.21 -33.54
CA VAL A 160 3.01 4.85 -33.19
C VAL A 160 3.54 3.91 -34.26
N ASP A 161 4.19 2.84 -33.84
CA ASP A 161 4.60 1.76 -34.74
C ASP A 161 3.34 1.11 -35.35
N GLU A 162 3.26 1.08 -36.69
CA GLU A 162 2.04 0.65 -37.39
C GLU A 162 1.74 -0.84 -37.18
N GLU A 163 2.74 -1.67 -36.87
CA GLU A 163 2.58 -3.12 -36.68
C GLU A 163 2.03 -3.44 -35.28
N THR A 164 2.57 -2.78 -34.26
CA THR A 164 2.24 -3.02 -32.85
C THR A 164 1.12 -2.11 -32.34
N GLY A 165 0.89 -0.97 -33.00
CA GLY A 165 -0.01 0.07 -32.51
C GLY A 165 0.51 0.78 -31.24
N LEU A 166 1.80 0.62 -30.92
CA LEU A 166 2.42 1.21 -29.73
C LEU A 166 3.49 2.23 -30.11
N ALA A 167 3.63 3.28 -29.30
CA ALA A 167 4.78 4.18 -29.43
C ALA A 167 6.05 3.51 -28.87
N PRO A 168 7.24 3.77 -29.44
CA PRO A 168 8.50 3.25 -28.92
C PRO A 168 8.72 3.71 -27.46
N PRO A 169 9.45 2.92 -26.64
CA PRO A 169 9.77 3.29 -25.26
C PRO A 169 10.49 4.64 -25.17
N ARG A 170 9.92 5.57 -24.41
CA ARG A 170 10.44 6.93 -24.17
C ARG A 170 11.24 7.02 -22.89
N TYR A 171 11.83 5.91 -22.46
CA TYR A 171 12.64 5.88 -21.27
C TYR A 171 13.88 5.01 -21.42
N VAL A 172 14.89 5.31 -20.61
CA VAL A 172 16.04 4.45 -20.37
C VAL A 172 15.95 3.93 -18.95
N LEU A 173 15.99 2.61 -18.79
CA LEU A 173 15.86 1.92 -17.52
C LEU A 173 17.22 1.39 -17.05
N LEU A 174 17.58 1.64 -15.80
CA LEU A 174 18.78 1.11 -15.16
C LEU A 174 18.40 0.37 -13.87
N LEU A 175 18.88 -0.86 -13.70
CA LEU A 175 18.87 -1.58 -12.43
C LEU A 175 20.29 -1.59 -11.87
N ASN A 176 20.47 -1.03 -10.68
CA ASN A 176 21.77 -0.88 -10.00
C ASN A 176 22.84 -0.22 -10.89
N GLY A 177 22.44 0.77 -11.68
CA GLY A 177 23.33 1.50 -12.59
C GLY A 177 23.66 0.77 -13.90
N THR A 178 23.06 -0.39 -14.16
CA THR A 178 23.24 -1.15 -15.41
C THR A 178 21.93 -1.27 -16.17
N GLU A 179 21.98 -1.13 -17.50
CA GLU A 179 20.80 -1.41 -18.34
C GLU A 179 20.43 -2.91 -18.20
N PRO A 180 19.15 -3.23 -17.89
CA PRO A 180 18.68 -4.61 -17.89
C PRO A 180 18.96 -5.25 -19.25
N ARG A 181 19.22 -6.56 -19.26
CA ARG A 181 19.31 -7.28 -20.54
C ARG A 181 17.93 -7.26 -21.19
N ASP A 182 17.88 -6.73 -22.40
CA ASP A 182 16.67 -6.69 -23.21
C ASP A 182 16.18 -8.13 -23.47
N ASP A 183 15.14 -8.53 -22.74
CA ASP A 183 14.39 -9.76 -22.96
C ASP A 183 13.13 -9.52 -23.83
N GLY A 184 12.95 -8.30 -24.33
CA GLY A 184 11.84 -7.90 -25.19
C GLY A 184 10.61 -7.36 -24.43
N GLU A 185 10.60 -7.34 -23.09
CA GLU A 185 9.43 -6.87 -22.32
C GLU A 185 9.58 -5.46 -21.74
N GLY A 186 10.72 -4.78 -21.97
CA GLY A 186 10.94 -3.39 -21.51
C GLY A 186 10.98 -3.21 -19.99
N GLY A 187 10.90 -4.31 -19.23
CA GLY A 187 10.93 -4.34 -17.77
C GLY A 187 12.32 -4.61 -17.19
N ALA A 188 12.38 -4.69 -15.86
CA ALA A 188 13.56 -5.13 -15.12
C ALA A 188 13.13 -5.84 -13.84
N SER A 189 13.78 -6.95 -13.47
CA SER A 189 13.50 -7.62 -12.20
C SER A 189 14.79 -7.87 -11.42
N GLY A 190 14.79 -7.42 -10.17
CA GLY A 190 15.80 -7.67 -9.15
C GLY A 190 15.25 -8.54 -8.01
N ALA A 191 16.02 -8.66 -6.94
CA ALA A 191 15.61 -9.40 -5.73
C ALA A 191 14.57 -8.66 -4.89
N PHE A 192 14.54 -7.33 -4.96
CA PHE A 192 13.71 -6.45 -4.13
C PHE A 192 12.77 -5.57 -4.94
N LEU A 193 13.12 -5.26 -6.20
CA LEU A 193 12.34 -4.42 -7.10
C LEU A 193 11.99 -5.15 -8.39
N THR A 194 10.76 -4.97 -8.87
CA THR A 194 10.34 -5.40 -10.20
C THR A 194 9.71 -4.23 -10.93
N ALA A 195 10.11 -4.01 -12.17
CA ALA A 195 9.54 -3.05 -13.08
C ALA A 195 8.92 -3.75 -14.28
N THR A 196 7.67 -3.40 -14.55
CA THR A 196 6.93 -3.80 -15.74
C THR A 196 6.61 -2.55 -16.55
N ALA A 197 6.57 -2.68 -17.87
CA ALA A 197 6.30 -1.55 -18.73
C ALA A 197 5.29 -1.90 -19.82
N PHE A 198 4.37 -0.97 -20.07
CA PHE A 198 3.43 -1.08 -21.19
C PHE A 198 3.07 0.31 -21.68
N ASN A 199 3.15 0.53 -23.00
CA ASN A 199 2.73 1.77 -23.65
C ASN A 199 3.27 3.05 -22.96
N ASN A 200 4.59 3.11 -22.73
CA ASN A 200 5.26 4.23 -22.04
C ASN A 200 4.81 4.47 -20.59
N VAL A 201 4.13 3.50 -19.97
CA VAL A 201 3.85 3.49 -18.53
C VAL A 201 4.75 2.44 -17.90
N LEU A 202 5.59 2.88 -16.96
CA LEU A 202 6.46 2.03 -16.16
C LEU A 202 5.85 1.88 -14.76
N THR A 203 5.61 0.65 -14.33
CA THR A 203 5.18 0.33 -12.97
C THR A 203 6.32 -0.37 -12.24
N ILE A 204 6.80 0.23 -11.16
CA ILE A 204 7.86 -0.31 -10.30
C ILE A 204 7.22 -0.72 -8.97
N GLU A 205 7.37 -1.97 -8.58
CA GLU A 205 6.86 -2.55 -7.35
C GLU A 205 8.01 -3.16 -6.53
N ASP A 206 7.99 -2.96 -5.21
CA ASP A 206 8.92 -3.65 -4.31
C ASP A 206 8.33 -4.97 -3.77
N VAL A 207 9.17 -5.84 -3.20
CA VAL A 207 8.71 -7.10 -2.55
C VAL A 207 7.75 -6.87 -1.39
N SER A 208 7.69 -5.64 -0.89
CA SER A 208 6.79 -5.21 0.14
C SER A 208 5.49 -4.63 -0.43
N GLY A 209 5.22 -4.69 -1.74
CA GLY A 209 4.00 -4.23 -2.41
C GLY A 209 3.82 -2.70 -2.49
N ASN A 210 4.88 -1.91 -2.30
CA ASN A 210 4.84 -0.47 -2.58
C ASN A 210 5.01 -0.24 -4.09
N VAL A 211 4.16 0.60 -4.67
CA VAL A 211 4.12 0.81 -6.13
C VAL A 211 4.45 2.26 -6.49
N LEU A 212 5.27 2.44 -7.52
CA LEU A 212 5.39 3.67 -8.31
C LEU A 212 4.86 3.38 -9.72
N LYS A 213 4.06 4.30 -10.27
CA LYS A 213 3.69 4.33 -11.68
C LYS A 213 4.22 5.62 -12.31
N ALA A 214 4.97 5.50 -13.40
CA ALA A 214 5.55 6.62 -14.14
C ALA A 214 5.10 6.57 -15.60
N SER A 215 4.34 7.59 -16.04
CA SER A 215 3.92 7.75 -17.43
C SER A 215 4.89 8.68 -18.16
N PHE A 216 5.58 8.15 -19.18
CA PHE A 216 6.56 8.86 -20.00
C PHE A 216 5.87 9.51 -21.20
N LEU A 217 5.48 10.77 -21.03
CA LEU A 217 5.01 11.59 -22.14
C LEU A 217 6.21 12.04 -22.99
N LYS A 218 5.97 12.79 -24.06
CA LYS A 218 7.05 13.19 -24.98
C LYS A 218 8.15 13.99 -24.24
N ASP A 219 7.72 14.98 -23.47
CA ASP A 219 8.60 15.98 -22.90
C ASP A 219 8.62 15.96 -21.37
N LEU A 220 7.85 15.08 -20.70
CA LEU A 220 7.79 15.03 -19.24
C LEU A 220 7.39 13.65 -18.73
N ILE A 221 7.65 13.42 -17.44
CA ILE A 221 7.18 12.25 -16.69
C ILE A 221 6.05 12.68 -15.75
N VAL A 222 4.97 11.90 -15.73
CA VAL A 222 3.96 11.97 -14.66
C VAL A 222 4.20 10.83 -13.68
N LEU A 223 4.36 11.17 -12.41
CA LEU A 223 4.58 10.19 -11.34
C LEU A 223 3.31 9.97 -10.52
N GLN A 224 3.14 8.75 -10.02
CA GLN A 224 2.11 8.37 -9.06
C GLN A 224 2.72 7.33 -8.11
N VAL A 225 2.36 7.36 -6.84
CA VAL A 225 2.77 6.37 -5.84
C VAL A 225 1.57 5.78 -5.10
N ALA A 226 1.67 4.50 -4.77
CA ALA A 226 0.73 3.81 -3.90
C ALA A 226 1.53 2.99 -2.87
N PRO A 227 1.89 3.58 -1.72
CA PRO A 227 2.53 2.85 -0.64
C PRO A 227 1.58 1.83 -0.01
N ARG A 228 2.11 0.68 0.43
CA ARG A 228 1.31 -0.36 1.08
C ARG A 228 0.92 0.03 2.52
N SER A 229 0.05 -0.76 3.13
CA SER A 229 -0.51 -0.54 4.47
C SER A 229 0.52 -0.31 5.56
N GLN A 230 1.69 -0.96 5.51
CA GLN A 230 2.76 -0.73 6.49
C GLN A 230 3.36 0.69 6.43
N CYS A 231 3.08 1.45 5.36
CA CYS A 231 3.51 2.84 5.17
C CYS A 231 2.48 3.88 5.57
N PHE A 232 1.32 3.46 6.08
CA PHE A 232 0.30 4.36 6.60
C PHE A 232 0.85 5.17 7.78
N ASN A 233 0.70 6.49 7.73
CA ASN A 233 1.23 7.46 8.69
C ASN A 233 2.75 7.34 8.92
N ARG A 234 3.48 6.76 7.95
CA ARG A 234 4.94 6.59 7.96
C ARG A 234 5.57 7.08 6.67
N THR A 235 4.76 7.55 5.73
CA THR A 235 5.25 8.11 4.48
C THR A 235 5.80 9.51 4.74
N PHE A 236 6.79 9.93 3.97
CA PHE A 236 7.30 11.30 3.94
C PHE A 236 7.76 11.67 2.53
N GLY A 237 7.98 12.96 2.27
CA GLY A 237 8.33 13.45 0.93
C GLY A 237 7.33 14.49 0.44
N LEU A 238 7.44 14.85 -0.83
CA LEU A 238 6.45 15.70 -1.50
C LEU A 238 5.07 15.01 -1.60
N SER A 239 4.98 13.69 -1.46
CA SER A 239 3.71 12.95 -1.51
C SER A 239 2.90 12.99 -0.21
N GLY A 240 3.36 13.68 0.84
CA GLY A 240 2.65 13.78 2.13
C GLY A 240 2.93 12.62 3.09
N ASN A 241 2.08 12.46 4.11
CA ASN A 241 2.33 11.53 5.21
C ASN A 241 1.48 10.24 5.18
N ASN A 242 0.48 10.17 4.29
CA ASN A 242 -0.38 9.02 4.03
C ASN A 242 -1.12 8.55 5.29
N ASN A 243 -1.82 9.45 5.96
CA ASN A 243 -2.60 9.16 7.17
C ASN A 243 -4.12 9.37 6.97
N GLY A 244 -4.56 9.70 5.76
CA GLY A 244 -5.95 9.99 5.41
C GLY A 244 -6.39 11.42 5.75
N ASN A 245 -5.49 12.30 6.19
CA ASN A 245 -5.76 13.68 6.59
C ASN A 245 -4.92 14.67 5.78
N LYS A 246 -5.44 15.12 4.65
CA LYS A 246 -4.77 16.10 3.79
C LYS A 246 -4.36 17.42 4.45
N SER A 247 -4.96 17.78 5.59
CA SER A 247 -4.66 19.04 6.29
C SER A 247 -3.29 19.05 6.98
N ASP A 248 -2.65 17.88 7.13
CA ASP A 248 -1.33 17.74 7.73
C ASP A 248 -0.26 17.16 6.79
N ASP A 249 -0.50 17.19 5.47
CA ASP A 249 0.45 16.68 4.47
C ASP A 249 1.69 17.57 4.27
N LEU A 250 1.57 18.89 4.51
CA LEU A 250 2.65 19.85 4.29
C LEU A 250 3.61 19.92 5.50
N VAL A 251 4.15 18.77 5.91
CA VAL A 251 5.12 18.67 7.01
C VAL A 251 6.52 19.03 6.52
N VAL A 252 7.07 20.13 7.01
CA VAL A 252 8.43 20.62 6.70
C VAL A 252 9.48 19.66 7.29
N ARG A 253 10.36 19.14 6.42
CA ARG A 253 11.41 18.21 6.82
C ARG A 253 12.41 18.89 7.76
N GLY A 254 12.72 18.21 8.86
CA GLY A 254 13.72 18.63 9.85
C GLY A 254 13.19 19.53 10.96
N THR A 255 12.10 20.29 10.73
CA THR A 255 11.43 21.07 11.79
C THR A 255 10.16 20.40 12.30
N GLY A 256 9.47 19.64 11.45
CA GLY A 256 8.14 19.08 11.76
C GLY A 256 7.02 20.12 11.77
N GLU A 257 7.29 21.36 11.31
CA GLU A 257 6.25 22.39 11.13
C GLU A 257 5.24 21.90 10.09
N VAL A 258 3.95 21.97 10.42
CA VAL A 258 2.87 21.64 9.50
C VAL A 258 2.31 22.95 8.94
N LEU A 259 2.43 23.15 7.63
CA LEU A 259 1.83 24.31 6.96
C LEU A 259 0.33 24.08 6.76
N SER A 260 -0.44 25.16 6.75
CA SER A 260 -1.86 25.13 6.41
C SER A 260 -2.06 24.62 4.98
N GLU A 261 -3.08 23.79 4.73
CA GLU A 261 -3.50 23.39 3.38
C GLU A 261 -3.88 24.57 2.47
N ASN A 262 -4.13 25.75 3.04
CA ASN A 262 -4.42 27.00 2.32
C ASN A 262 -3.23 27.98 2.32
N ALA A 263 -2.02 27.52 2.67
CA ALA A 263 -0.83 28.36 2.63
C ALA A 263 -0.57 28.86 1.19
N PRO A 264 -0.08 30.10 1.01
CA PRO A 264 0.28 30.60 -0.32
C PRO A 264 1.32 29.71 -1.00
N SER A 265 1.23 29.52 -2.32
CA SER A 265 2.14 28.66 -3.08
C SER A 265 3.62 29.00 -2.85
N ALA A 266 3.94 30.30 -2.71
CA ALA A 266 5.28 30.76 -2.38
C ALA A 266 5.79 30.28 -1.00
N GLU A 267 4.92 30.22 0.02
CA GLU A 267 5.27 29.70 1.34
C GLU A 267 5.45 28.18 1.30
N VAL A 268 4.54 27.47 0.60
CA VAL A 268 4.65 26.01 0.39
C VAL A 268 5.98 25.67 -0.30
N PHE A 269 6.35 26.40 -1.35
CA PHE A 269 7.62 26.18 -2.02
C PHE A 269 8.83 26.45 -1.11
N ASP A 270 8.86 27.61 -0.45
CA ASP A 270 10.03 28.03 0.32
C ASP A 270 10.29 27.16 1.56
N LYS A 271 9.23 26.76 2.26
CA LYS A 271 9.34 25.96 3.48
C LYS A 271 9.21 24.46 3.22
N PHE A 272 8.15 24.01 2.56
CA PHE A 272 7.88 22.59 2.39
C PHE A 272 8.70 21.98 1.25
N VAL A 273 8.54 22.45 0.01
CA VAL A 273 9.20 21.82 -1.17
C VAL A 273 10.72 21.83 -1.03
N LYS A 274 11.31 22.99 -0.70
CA LYS A 274 12.76 23.12 -0.50
C LYS A 274 13.31 22.23 0.62
N SER A 275 12.50 21.86 1.62
CA SER A 275 12.95 20.97 2.70
C SER A 275 13.17 19.53 2.24
N TYR A 276 12.55 19.12 1.13
CA TYR A 276 12.68 17.77 0.55
C TYR A 276 13.69 17.67 -0.59
N LEU A 277 14.35 18.77 -0.97
CA LEU A 277 15.37 18.75 -2.02
C LEU A 277 16.66 18.06 -1.55
N ILE A 278 17.24 17.26 -2.44
CA ILE A 278 18.50 16.55 -2.24
C ILE A 278 19.66 17.48 -2.57
N LYS A 279 20.45 17.82 -1.56
CA LYS A 279 21.51 18.84 -1.68
C LYS A 279 22.88 18.27 -2.05
N THR A 280 23.08 16.97 -1.85
CA THR A 280 24.39 16.34 -2.04
C THR A 280 24.26 15.03 -2.80
N LEU A 281 25.28 14.72 -3.60
CA LEU A 281 25.35 13.47 -4.37
C LEU A 281 25.32 12.22 -3.47
N SER A 282 25.82 12.30 -2.23
CA SER A 282 25.79 11.17 -1.29
C SER A 282 24.39 10.80 -0.81
N ASP A 283 23.45 11.74 -0.88
CA ASP A 283 22.04 11.52 -0.53
C ASP A 283 21.18 11.14 -1.74
N SER A 284 21.76 11.21 -2.96
CA SER A 284 21.07 10.95 -4.22
C SER A 284 20.83 9.45 -4.44
N LEU A 285 19.72 9.11 -5.08
CA LEU A 285 19.50 7.76 -5.63
C LEU A 285 20.03 7.62 -7.06
N PHE A 286 20.39 8.73 -7.70
CA PHE A 286 20.87 8.75 -9.07
C PHE A 286 22.38 8.53 -9.14
N PRO A 287 22.88 7.90 -10.21
CA PRO A 287 24.33 7.87 -10.44
C PRO A 287 24.86 9.31 -10.66
N PRO A 288 26.16 9.56 -10.45
CA PRO A 288 26.72 10.91 -10.52
C PRO A 288 26.48 11.67 -11.84
N ALA A 289 26.29 10.94 -12.95
CA ALA A 289 26.00 11.53 -14.25
C ALA A 289 24.56 12.05 -14.39
N ASP A 290 23.64 11.55 -13.58
CA ASP A 290 22.21 11.87 -13.64
C ASP A 290 21.75 12.73 -12.44
N PHE A 291 22.64 12.98 -11.46
CA PHE A 291 22.34 13.86 -10.33
C PHE A 291 22.25 15.32 -10.78
N VAL A 292 21.09 15.95 -10.56
CA VAL A 292 20.88 17.37 -10.83
C VAL A 292 20.93 18.15 -9.50
N PRO A 293 21.98 18.95 -9.26
CA PRO A 293 22.08 19.71 -8.02
C PRO A 293 21.00 20.78 -7.95
N VAL A 294 20.53 21.04 -6.73
CA VAL A 294 19.56 22.10 -6.45
C VAL A 294 20.11 23.45 -6.88
N GLU A 295 19.33 24.17 -7.67
CA GLU A 295 19.65 25.55 -8.03
C GLU A 295 19.08 26.49 -6.95
N ALA A 296 19.94 27.00 -6.06
CA ALA A 296 19.51 27.83 -4.93
C ALA A 296 18.76 29.13 -5.35
N ALA A 297 19.02 29.62 -6.57
CA ALA A 297 18.38 30.80 -7.14
C ALA A 297 17.08 30.50 -7.91
N PHE A 298 16.72 29.23 -8.07
CA PHE A 298 15.49 28.86 -8.76
C PHE A 298 14.28 29.35 -7.97
N THR A 299 13.43 30.13 -8.64
CA THR A 299 12.14 30.57 -8.11
C THR A 299 11.09 30.26 -9.17
N PRO A 300 10.13 29.37 -8.87
CA PRO A 300 9.11 29.01 -9.84
C PRO A 300 8.13 30.16 -10.06
N GLN A 301 7.43 30.10 -11.18
CA GLN A 301 6.21 30.88 -11.35
C GLN A 301 5.06 30.16 -10.66
N PHE A 302 4.30 30.90 -9.86
CA PHE A 302 3.18 30.34 -9.12
C PHE A 302 1.84 30.57 -9.83
N ALA A 303 0.92 29.60 -9.75
CA ALA A 303 -0.38 29.68 -10.43
C ALA A 303 -1.33 30.68 -9.75
N ASP A 304 -1.10 31.00 -8.48
CA ASP A 304 -1.82 32.06 -7.75
C ASP A 304 -1.54 33.46 -8.34
N GLN A 305 -0.38 33.65 -8.98
CA GLN A 305 0.05 34.90 -9.63
C GLN A 305 -0.42 35.05 -11.09
N LEU A 306 -1.04 34.02 -11.68
CA LEU A 306 -1.47 34.05 -13.07
C LEU A 306 -2.70 34.94 -13.29
N ASP A 307 -2.67 35.68 -14.41
CA ASP A 307 -3.86 36.32 -14.96
C ASP A 307 -4.68 35.28 -15.76
N LEU A 308 -5.81 34.87 -15.19
CA LEU A 308 -6.70 33.89 -15.81
C LEU A 308 -7.44 34.44 -17.03
N SER A 309 -7.37 35.73 -17.33
CA SER A 309 -8.00 36.32 -18.52
C SER A 309 -7.42 35.77 -19.83
N GLN A 310 -6.19 35.25 -19.81
CA GLN A 310 -5.52 34.63 -20.95
C GLN A 310 -5.55 33.10 -20.93
N CYS A 311 -6.26 32.50 -19.97
CA CYS A 311 -6.31 31.05 -19.84
C CYS A 311 -7.08 30.43 -21.02
N PRO A 312 -6.53 29.40 -21.69
CA PRO A 312 -7.25 28.70 -22.76
C PRO A 312 -8.58 28.13 -22.27
N ALA A 313 -9.60 28.16 -23.14
CA ALA A 313 -10.91 27.60 -22.83
C ALA A 313 -10.84 26.10 -22.45
N ALA A 314 -9.91 25.35 -23.05
CA ALA A 314 -9.66 23.94 -22.74
C ALA A 314 -9.33 23.69 -21.25
N CYS A 315 -8.75 24.69 -20.58
CA CYS A 315 -8.43 24.59 -19.16
C CYS A 315 -9.64 24.80 -18.23
N ASN A 316 -10.79 25.25 -18.75
CA ASN A 316 -12.01 25.49 -17.97
C ASN A 316 -11.77 26.33 -16.70
N GLY A 317 -10.85 27.29 -16.76
CA GLY A 317 -10.49 28.17 -15.63
C GLY A 317 -9.64 27.51 -14.53
N LYS A 318 -9.18 26.26 -14.71
CA LYS A 318 -8.26 25.61 -13.78
C LYS A 318 -6.88 26.27 -13.84
N ARG A 319 -6.48 26.94 -12.76
CA ARG A 319 -5.19 27.68 -12.67
C ARG A 319 -3.98 26.85 -13.05
N ALA A 320 -3.97 25.57 -12.64
CA ALA A 320 -2.92 24.62 -12.97
C ALA A 320 -2.73 24.47 -14.48
N CYS A 321 -3.78 24.05 -15.18
CA CYS A 321 -3.78 24.01 -16.65
C CYS A 321 -3.44 25.35 -17.31
N CYS A 322 -3.86 26.49 -16.72
CA CYS A 322 -3.48 27.81 -17.24
C CYS A 322 -1.96 28.07 -17.13
N LEU A 323 -1.31 27.59 -16.04
CA LEU A 323 0.13 27.65 -15.88
C LEU A 323 0.80 26.82 -16.97
N ASP A 324 0.39 25.57 -17.12
CA ASP A 324 0.89 24.65 -18.16
C ASP A 324 0.76 25.24 -19.57
N ALA A 325 -0.39 25.82 -19.88
CA ALA A 325 -0.59 26.52 -21.15
C ALA A 325 0.38 27.71 -21.34
N SER A 326 0.63 28.49 -20.29
CA SER A 326 1.52 29.66 -20.36
C SER A 326 2.99 29.27 -20.51
N GLN A 327 3.40 28.11 -19.98
CA GLN A 327 4.80 27.67 -19.95
C GLN A 327 5.15 26.74 -21.12
N GLY A 328 4.25 25.81 -21.45
CA GLY A 328 4.50 24.75 -22.45
C GLY A 328 3.48 24.71 -23.60
N GLY A 329 2.48 25.59 -23.61
CA GLY A 329 1.50 25.68 -24.69
C GLY A 329 0.51 24.51 -24.72
N ALA A 330 -0.05 24.24 -25.90
CA ALA A 330 -1.13 23.26 -26.07
C ALA A 330 -0.73 21.82 -25.72
N ALA A 331 0.53 21.44 -25.96
CA ALA A 331 1.03 20.09 -25.65
C ALA A 331 1.03 19.81 -24.13
N PHE A 332 1.32 20.83 -23.31
CA PHE A 332 1.29 20.69 -21.86
C PHE A 332 -0.15 20.66 -21.33
N VAL A 333 -1.08 21.38 -21.96
CA VAL A 333 -2.52 21.27 -21.64
C VAL A 333 -3.04 19.86 -21.92
N GLU A 334 -2.64 19.26 -23.05
CA GLU A 334 -2.99 17.88 -23.39
C GLU A 334 -2.39 16.91 -22.37
N ALA A 335 -1.08 17.03 -22.09
CA ALA A 335 -0.39 16.25 -21.07
C ALA A 335 -1.11 16.33 -19.71
N PHE A 336 -1.47 17.54 -19.26
CA PHE A 336 -2.22 17.85 -18.04
C PHE A 336 -3.65 17.28 -18.04
N THR A 337 -4.29 17.14 -19.19
CA THR A 337 -5.63 16.55 -19.23
C THR A 337 -5.54 15.04 -19.17
N THR A 338 -4.64 14.44 -19.96
CA THR A 338 -4.45 12.99 -20.06
C THR A 338 -4.14 12.36 -18.72
N ALA A 339 -3.13 12.83 -17.99
CA ALA A 339 -2.82 12.16 -16.74
C ALA A 339 -3.87 12.41 -15.62
N MET A 340 -4.85 13.31 -15.81
CA MET A 340 -5.83 13.70 -14.77
C MET A 340 -6.92 12.67 -14.88
N GLU A 341 -7.24 12.32 -16.13
CA GLU A 341 -8.00 11.15 -16.51
C GLU A 341 -7.28 9.87 -16.05
N ASP A 342 -5.96 9.71 -16.26
CA ASP A 342 -5.24 8.51 -15.81
C ASP A 342 -5.25 8.35 -14.29
N VAL A 343 -5.00 9.43 -13.53
CA VAL A 343 -5.09 9.43 -12.06
C VAL A 343 -6.52 9.15 -11.62
N ALA A 344 -7.52 9.79 -12.25
CA ALA A 344 -8.92 9.57 -11.91
C ALA A 344 -9.34 8.12 -12.19
N GLU A 345 -8.92 7.54 -13.32
CA GLU A 345 -9.23 6.15 -13.68
C GLU A 345 -8.55 5.18 -12.73
N THR A 346 -7.26 5.39 -12.45
CA THR A 346 -6.52 4.57 -11.48
C THR A 346 -7.18 4.65 -10.09
N ASN A 347 -7.71 5.81 -9.70
CA ASN A 347 -8.40 6.00 -8.43
C ASN A 347 -9.86 5.52 -8.41
N LYS A 348 -10.53 5.28 -9.55
CA LYS A 348 -11.85 4.63 -9.57
C LYS A 348 -11.79 3.18 -9.14
N GLU A 349 -10.66 2.53 -9.40
CA GLU A 349 -10.41 1.14 -8.99
C GLU A 349 -9.96 1.04 -7.53
N ALA A 350 -9.57 2.17 -6.93
CA ALA A 350 -9.16 2.24 -5.56
C ALA A 350 -10.34 2.28 -4.57
N VAL A 351 -10.16 1.70 -3.38
CA VAL A 351 -11.08 1.91 -2.25
C VAL A 351 -10.54 2.95 -1.28
N GLY A 352 -11.43 3.76 -0.72
CA GLY A 352 -11.08 4.69 0.36
C GLY A 352 -10.53 3.95 1.59
N PHE A 353 -9.61 4.58 2.32
CA PHE A 353 -9.00 4.01 3.53
C PHE A 353 -10.05 3.57 4.57
N PHE A 354 -11.06 4.41 4.81
CA PHE A 354 -12.14 4.12 5.76
C PHE A 354 -13.20 3.15 5.23
N ASP A 355 -13.28 2.99 3.90
CA ASP A 355 -14.12 1.97 3.26
C ASP A 355 -13.48 0.57 3.33
N ASN A 356 -12.26 0.50 3.89
CA ASN A 356 -11.40 -0.67 4.05
C ASN A 356 -11.14 -1.02 5.53
N MET A 357 -11.97 -0.55 6.46
CA MET A 357 -11.92 -1.10 7.82
C MET A 357 -12.35 -2.57 7.75
N ARG A 358 -11.62 -3.45 8.47
CA ARG A 358 -12.08 -4.84 8.68
C ARG A 358 -13.52 -4.77 9.21
N PRO A 359 -14.41 -5.70 8.82
CA PRO A 359 -15.74 -5.74 9.40
C PRO A 359 -15.60 -5.72 10.92
N ALA A 360 -16.16 -4.67 11.52
CA ALA A 360 -16.17 -4.48 12.95
C ALA A 360 -17.33 -5.35 13.46
N PHE A 361 -17.00 -6.40 14.22
CA PHE A 361 -17.97 -7.35 14.74
C PHE A 361 -18.37 -6.94 16.15
N GLU A 362 -19.64 -7.14 16.55
CA GLU A 362 -19.98 -7.02 17.97
C GLU A 362 -19.21 -8.03 18.82
N GLU A 363 -18.85 -9.18 18.24
CA GLU A 363 -18.08 -10.23 18.88
C GLU A 363 -17.11 -10.88 17.88
N ALA A 364 -15.85 -11.10 18.27
CA ALA A 364 -14.86 -11.83 17.47
C ALA A 364 -15.03 -13.35 17.66
N PRO A 365 -15.41 -14.12 16.61
CA PRO A 365 -15.62 -15.55 16.72
C PRO A 365 -14.32 -16.35 16.55
N SER A 366 -14.23 -17.47 17.26
CA SER A 366 -13.17 -18.49 17.13
C SER A 366 -13.79 -19.88 17.02
N LEU A 367 -13.30 -20.73 16.12
CA LEU A 367 -13.80 -22.09 15.94
C LEU A 367 -12.80 -23.10 16.51
N PHE A 368 -13.27 -23.98 17.39
CA PHE A 368 -12.52 -25.13 17.89
C PHE A 368 -13.07 -26.42 17.29
N VAL A 369 -12.20 -27.34 16.89
CA VAL A 369 -12.59 -28.62 16.26
C VAL A 369 -11.95 -29.77 17.03
N PHE A 370 -12.75 -30.76 17.41
CA PHE A 370 -12.30 -31.92 18.19
C PHE A 370 -12.46 -33.22 17.41
N ALA A 371 -11.44 -34.08 17.53
CA ALA A 371 -11.53 -35.46 17.09
C ALA A 371 -12.50 -36.24 17.99
N ALA A 372 -13.21 -37.20 17.39
CA ALA A 372 -14.22 -37.99 18.06
C ALA A 372 -13.63 -38.72 19.29
N GLY A 373 -14.32 -38.63 20.44
CA GLY A 373 -13.96 -39.42 21.62
C GLY A 373 -12.91 -38.78 22.53
N SER A 374 -12.67 -37.47 22.41
CA SER A 374 -11.83 -36.75 23.38
C SER A 374 -12.49 -36.78 24.76
N GLN A 375 -11.83 -37.41 25.73
CA GLN A 375 -12.23 -37.42 27.13
C GLN A 375 -11.42 -36.41 27.92
N GLU A 376 -12.04 -35.86 28.97
CA GLU A 376 -11.40 -34.90 29.90
C GLU A 376 -10.70 -33.74 29.17
N VAL A 377 -11.47 -33.03 28.34
CA VAL A 377 -10.96 -31.88 27.58
C VAL A 377 -10.86 -30.67 28.50
N GLN A 378 -9.69 -30.02 28.53
CA GLN A 378 -9.55 -28.67 29.05
C GLN A 378 -8.99 -27.77 27.95
N LEU A 379 -9.71 -26.67 27.66
CA LEU A 379 -9.33 -25.64 26.69
C LEU A 379 -9.26 -24.29 27.40
N ARG A 380 -8.26 -23.47 27.06
CA ARG A 380 -8.18 -22.08 27.52
C ARG A 380 -8.31 -21.12 26.35
N TYR A 381 -9.34 -20.30 26.42
CA TYR A 381 -9.67 -19.26 25.46
C TYR A 381 -9.31 -17.90 26.04
N ARG A 382 -8.19 -17.31 25.62
CA ARG A 382 -7.78 -15.97 26.04
C ARG A 382 -8.13 -14.94 24.98
N ALA A 383 -8.81 -13.87 25.36
CA ALA A 383 -8.99 -12.68 24.55
C ALA A 383 -8.25 -11.49 25.16
N THR A 384 -7.66 -10.64 24.32
CA THR A 384 -7.00 -9.40 24.73
C THR A 384 -7.44 -8.25 23.86
N ASP A 385 -7.77 -7.12 24.48
CA ASP A 385 -8.21 -5.91 23.79
C ASP A 385 -7.68 -4.66 24.53
N ALA A 386 -7.37 -3.59 23.82
CA ALA A 386 -6.84 -2.36 24.41
C ALA A 386 -7.87 -1.61 25.26
N ASP A 387 -9.14 -1.71 24.88
CA ASP A 387 -10.29 -1.03 25.50
C ASP A 387 -11.01 -1.93 26.52
N GLY A 388 -10.62 -3.21 26.58
CA GLY A 388 -11.13 -4.20 27.53
C GLY A 388 -12.19 -5.12 26.94
N ILE A 389 -12.28 -6.33 27.50
CA ILE A 389 -13.21 -7.38 27.03
C ILE A 389 -14.51 -7.31 27.84
N GLY A 390 -15.63 -7.07 27.17
CA GLY A 390 -16.97 -7.01 27.76
C GLY A 390 -17.64 -8.39 27.90
N SER A 391 -17.36 -9.34 27.01
CA SER A 391 -17.95 -10.68 27.06
C SER A 391 -17.00 -11.77 26.54
N LEU A 392 -17.14 -12.98 27.09
CA LEU A 392 -16.64 -14.24 26.52
C LEU A 392 -17.75 -15.27 26.59
N SER A 393 -17.92 -16.07 25.54
CA SER A 393 -18.87 -17.19 25.55
C SER A 393 -18.50 -18.25 24.53
N CYS A 394 -19.04 -19.46 24.64
CA CYS A 394 -19.02 -20.45 23.57
C CYS A 394 -20.38 -21.13 23.43
N ASP A 395 -20.67 -21.64 22.23
CA ASP A 395 -21.92 -22.33 21.89
C ASP A 395 -22.18 -23.57 22.77
N ILE A 396 -21.14 -24.13 23.39
CA ILE A 396 -21.22 -25.30 24.28
C ILE A 396 -21.32 -24.94 25.77
N CYS A 397 -21.22 -23.66 26.12
CA CYS A 397 -21.24 -23.25 27.52
C CYS A 397 -22.64 -23.41 28.14
N PRO A 398 -22.76 -23.71 29.46
CA PRO A 398 -24.05 -23.99 30.11
C PRO A 398 -25.10 -22.88 29.98
N ASN A 399 -24.67 -21.62 29.88
CA ASN A 399 -25.54 -20.46 29.71
C ASN A 399 -26.09 -20.31 28.27
N ILE A 400 -25.45 -20.94 27.29
CA ILE A 400 -25.83 -20.88 25.87
C ILE A 400 -26.56 -22.17 25.45
N ASN A 401 -26.02 -23.33 25.81
CA ASN A 401 -26.56 -24.64 25.48
C ASN A 401 -26.55 -25.58 26.69
N PRO A 402 -27.51 -25.44 27.62
CA PRO A 402 -27.53 -26.19 28.87
C PRO A 402 -27.67 -27.70 28.65
N ASP A 403 -28.40 -28.13 27.61
CA ASP A 403 -28.62 -29.54 27.32
C ASP A 403 -27.32 -30.22 26.87
N TYR A 404 -26.60 -29.60 25.94
CA TYR A 404 -25.29 -30.09 25.51
C TYR A 404 -24.29 -30.08 26.67
N ALA A 405 -24.23 -28.98 27.42
CA ALA A 405 -23.32 -28.87 28.55
C ALA A 405 -23.56 -29.94 29.62
N ASN A 406 -24.82 -30.22 29.96
CA ASN A 406 -25.17 -31.27 30.91
C ASN A 406 -24.84 -32.68 30.37
N ALA A 407 -25.09 -32.94 29.09
CA ALA A 407 -24.81 -34.24 28.47
C ALA A 407 -23.31 -34.54 28.39
N HIS A 408 -22.49 -33.51 28.21
CA HIS A 408 -21.04 -33.61 27.97
C HIS A 408 -20.17 -33.20 29.16
N GLY A 409 -20.81 -32.82 30.27
CA GLY A 409 -20.14 -32.31 31.47
C GLY A 409 -19.32 -31.05 31.20
N VAL A 410 -19.82 -30.16 30.34
CA VAL A 410 -19.13 -28.91 29.97
C VAL A 410 -19.30 -27.86 31.07
N THR A 411 -18.20 -27.26 31.50
CA THR A 411 -18.16 -26.04 32.31
C THR A 411 -17.35 -24.96 31.58
N CYS A 412 -17.74 -23.70 31.76
CA CYS A 412 -17.04 -22.55 31.21
C CYS A 412 -16.78 -21.54 32.33
N ASP A 413 -15.56 -21.50 32.81
CA ASP A 413 -15.14 -20.60 33.89
C ASP A 413 -14.47 -19.36 33.29
N ILE A 414 -15.13 -18.21 33.42
CA ILE A 414 -14.69 -16.95 32.83
C ILE A 414 -14.07 -16.06 33.91
N SER A 415 -12.94 -15.45 33.59
CA SER A 415 -12.23 -14.49 34.44
C SER A 415 -11.70 -13.31 33.63
N GLY A 416 -11.48 -12.16 34.27
CA GLY A 416 -10.86 -10.98 33.65
C GLY A 416 -11.79 -10.08 32.83
N ILE A 417 -13.11 -10.34 32.79
CA ILE A 417 -14.09 -9.46 32.12
C ILE A 417 -13.99 -8.03 32.67
N GLY A 418 -14.07 -7.05 31.77
CA GLY A 418 -13.88 -5.64 32.07
C GLY A 418 -12.43 -5.18 32.10
N THR A 419 -11.47 -6.07 31.78
CA THR A 419 -10.05 -5.74 31.69
C THR A 419 -9.51 -5.99 30.28
N ASN A 420 -8.28 -5.54 30.02
CA ASN A 420 -7.59 -5.68 28.74
C ASN A 420 -7.24 -7.14 28.38
N SER A 421 -7.46 -8.10 29.29
CA SER A 421 -7.32 -9.52 29.02
C SER A 421 -8.34 -10.33 29.80
N SER A 422 -9.13 -11.14 29.09
CA SER A 422 -10.05 -12.10 29.68
C SER A 422 -9.66 -13.52 29.31
N LEU A 423 -9.96 -14.46 30.20
CA LEU A 423 -9.69 -15.88 30.03
C LEU A 423 -10.95 -16.67 30.33
N MET A 424 -11.33 -17.56 29.43
CA MET A 424 -12.34 -18.58 29.64
C MET A 424 -11.70 -19.96 29.61
N VAL A 425 -11.87 -20.71 30.69
CA VAL A 425 -11.43 -22.11 30.78
C VAL A 425 -12.65 -23.00 30.54
N ILE A 426 -12.61 -23.77 29.47
CA ILE A 426 -13.65 -24.73 29.12
C ILE A 426 -13.17 -26.11 29.58
N SER A 427 -13.93 -26.78 30.43
CA SER A 427 -13.68 -28.16 30.82
C SER A 427 -14.84 -29.03 30.37
N ALA A 428 -14.59 -30.23 29.84
CA ALA A 428 -15.63 -31.17 29.42
C ALA A 428 -15.25 -32.60 29.75
N GLN A 429 -16.19 -33.41 30.22
CA GLN A 429 -15.96 -34.84 30.47
C GLN A 429 -15.78 -35.60 29.16
N SER A 430 -16.58 -35.25 28.15
CA SER A 430 -16.44 -35.76 26.80
C SER A 430 -16.92 -34.71 25.80
N LEU A 431 -16.28 -34.61 24.64
CA LEU A 431 -16.81 -33.85 23.52
C LEU A 431 -17.12 -34.79 22.36
N GLY A 432 -18.30 -34.60 21.77
CA GLY A 432 -18.66 -35.28 20.51
C GLY A 432 -17.75 -34.84 19.37
N TYR A 433 -17.71 -35.65 18.30
CA TYR A 433 -17.08 -35.21 17.05
C TYR A 433 -17.76 -33.95 16.53
N GLY A 434 -16.98 -32.92 16.23
CA GLY A 434 -17.50 -31.67 15.68
C GLY A 434 -16.67 -30.46 16.08
N GLY A 435 -17.17 -29.29 15.72
CA GLY A 435 -16.60 -28.02 16.17
C GLY A 435 -17.62 -27.17 16.90
N PHE A 436 -17.13 -26.31 17.80
CA PHE A 436 -17.93 -25.31 18.49
C PHE A 436 -17.27 -23.94 18.37
N LYS A 437 -18.08 -22.89 18.46
CA LYS A 437 -17.59 -21.52 18.37
C LYS A 437 -17.52 -20.88 19.75
N CYS A 438 -16.51 -20.05 19.92
CA CYS A 438 -16.38 -19.12 21.02
C CYS A 438 -16.40 -17.69 20.49
N PHE A 439 -16.86 -16.75 21.30
CA PHE A 439 -17.08 -15.37 20.96
C PHE A 439 -16.44 -14.49 22.03
N SER A 440 -15.83 -13.38 21.63
CA SER A 440 -15.36 -12.33 22.53
C SER A 440 -15.87 -10.96 22.09
N GLY A 441 -16.60 -10.27 22.96
CA GLY A 441 -17.02 -8.88 22.73
C GLY A 441 -16.14 -7.91 23.52
N ASP A 442 -15.82 -6.76 22.94
CA ASP A 442 -15.14 -5.66 23.64
C ASP A 442 -16.14 -4.83 24.48
N LEU A 443 -15.65 -3.90 25.30
CA LEU A 443 -16.49 -3.00 26.12
C LEU A 443 -17.18 -1.87 25.34
N LEU A 444 -16.75 -1.60 24.12
CA LEU A 444 -17.22 -0.50 23.25
C LEU A 444 -18.22 -0.96 22.18
N GLY A 445 -18.44 -2.27 22.02
CA GLY A 445 -19.36 -2.89 21.06
C GLY A 445 -18.80 -3.03 19.65
N ALA A 446 -19.69 -3.15 18.65
CA ALA A 446 -19.38 -3.50 17.25
C ALA A 446 -18.20 -2.77 16.61
N ASN A 447 -17.94 -1.53 16.99
CA ASN A 447 -17.11 -0.62 16.22
C ASN A 447 -15.59 -0.80 16.44
N VAL A 448 -15.12 -1.60 17.41
CA VAL A 448 -13.70 -1.58 17.83
C VAL A 448 -13.04 -2.97 18.01
N THR A 449 -13.73 -4.09 17.75
CA THR A 449 -13.20 -5.48 17.87
C THR A 449 -12.02 -5.82 16.94
N ILE A 450 -11.58 -4.87 16.10
CA ILE A 450 -10.42 -5.01 15.21
C ILE A 450 -9.12 -5.21 16.01
N ALA A 451 -9.07 -4.77 17.27
CA ALA A 451 -7.91 -4.91 18.17
C ALA A 451 -7.93 -6.17 19.04
N THR A 452 -9.03 -6.94 19.03
CA THR A 452 -9.14 -8.12 19.87
C THR A 452 -8.30 -9.27 19.33
N SER A 453 -7.27 -9.68 20.07
CA SER A 453 -6.46 -10.87 19.78
C SER A 453 -6.94 -12.04 20.63
N VAL A 454 -7.00 -13.22 20.02
CA VAL A 454 -7.40 -14.46 20.67
C VAL A 454 -6.25 -15.46 20.60
N VAL A 455 -5.91 -16.05 21.74
CA VAL A 455 -4.86 -17.09 21.83
C VAL A 455 -5.43 -18.32 22.53
N GLU A 456 -5.20 -19.48 21.93
CA GLU A 456 -5.42 -20.78 22.56
C GLU A 456 -4.21 -21.12 23.44
N GLU A 457 -4.45 -21.40 24.73
CA GLU A 457 -3.41 -21.88 25.65
C GLU A 457 -3.68 -23.35 25.99
N ASP A 458 -2.75 -24.24 25.62
CA ASP A 458 -2.67 -25.66 26.01
C ASP A 458 -4.01 -26.44 26.08
N THR A 459 -4.29 -27.24 25.05
CA THR A 459 -5.33 -28.27 25.09
C THR A 459 -4.77 -29.55 25.71
N THR A 460 -5.15 -29.87 26.95
CA THR A 460 -4.92 -31.22 27.49
C THR A 460 -6.12 -32.09 27.13
N ALA A 461 -5.97 -32.95 26.12
CA ALA A 461 -6.90 -34.03 25.85
C ALA A 461 -6.19 -35.36 26.15
N SER A 462 -6.67 -36.12 27.12
CA SER A 462 -6.20 -37.49 27.32
C SER A 462 -6.89 -38.40 26.30
N VAL A 463 -6.18 -38.75 25.24
CA VAL A 463 -6.64 -39.80 24.32
C VAL A 463 -6.19 -41.14 24.91
N GLU A 464 -7.09 -41.84 25.61
CA GLU A 464 -6.86 -43.26 25.95
C GLU A 464 -6.96 -44.08 24.65
N PHE A 465 -5.80 -44.41 24.07
CA PHE A 465 -5.70 -45.40 23.01
C PHE A 465 -5.97 -46.79 23.60
N TRP A 466 -7.09 -47.40 23.22
CA TRP A 466 -7.23 -48.85 23.31
C TRP A 466 -6.37 -49.48 22.21
N GLU A 467 -5.09 -49.74 22.51
CA GLU A 467 -4.25 -50.64 21.71
C GLU A 467 -4.88 -52.04 21.74
N LYS A 468 -5.58 -52.41 20.67
CA LYS A 468 -5.82 -53.81 20.33
C LYS A 468 -4.62 -54.28 19.52
N GLU A 469 -3.90 -55.25 20.09
CA GLU A 469 -2.83 -56.07 19.52
C GLU A 469 -2.73 -56.04 17.97
N GLU A 470 -1.66 -55.44 17.46
CA GLU A 470 -1.07 -55.85 16.18
C GLU A 470 0.46 -55.72 16.23
N GLU A 471 1.09 -56.30 17.26
CA GLU A 471 2.53 -56.63 17.24
C GLU A 471 2.75 -57.91 16.41
N ALA A 472 2.81 -57.80 15.09
CA ALA A 472 3.50 -58.76 14.23
C ALA A 472 3.70 -58.22 12.81
N ASN A 473 4.64 -57.27 12.64
CA ASN A 473 5.52 -57.14 11.47
C ASN A 473 6.00 -55.69 11.36
N LEU A 474 7.14 -55.35 11.95
CA LEU A 474 7.99 -54.22 11.53
C LEU A 474 9.37 -54.32 12.21
N ASN A 475 9.98 -55.52 12.12
CA ASN A 475 11.40 -55.75 12.41
C ASN A 475 12.17 -56.10 11.11
N ALA A 476 11.81 -55.42 10.02
CA ALA A 476 12.58 -55.39 8.79
C ALA A 476 12.81 -53.93 8.44
N TYR A 477 14.03 -53.58 8.05
CA TYR A 477 14.53 -52.21 7.79
C TYR A 477 15.03 -51.46 9.03
N GLY A 478 16.05 -52.04 9.67
CA GLY A 478 16.98 -51.23 10.46
C GLY A 478 17.69 -50.21 9.58
N LEU A 479 17.80 -48.98 10.09
CA LEU A 479 18.69 -47.85 9.74
C LEU A 479 18.08 -46.66 10.52
N GLY A 480 18.73 -45.87 11.38
CA GLY A 480 20.11 -45.72 11.82
C GLY A 480 20.13 -44.39 12.61
N ASN A 481 20.79 -44.38 13.77
CA ASN A 481 20.94 -43.21 14.64
C ASN A 481 21.59 -42.02 13.92
N SER A 482 21.10 -40.80 14.16
CA SER A 482 21.90 -39.58 13.98
C SER A 482 21.87 -38.69 15.23
N THR A 483 23.07 -38.38 15.69
CA THR A 483 23.45 -37.63 16.89
C THR A 483 23.32 -36.12 16.69
N SER A 484 22.89 -35.44 17.75
CA SER A 484 22.89 -33.98 17.86
C SER A 484 24.30 -33.41 18.03
N THR A 485 24.54 -32.20 17.52
CA THR A 485 25.72 -31.39 17.88
C THR A 485 25.25 -29.96 18.17
N SER A 486 25.59 -29.46 19.36
CA SER A 486 25.33 -28.10 19.81
C SER A 486 26.45 -27.15 19.37
N VAL A 487 26.11 -25.90 19.07
CA VAL A 487 27.06 -24.82 18.79
C VAL A 487 26.85 -23.70 19.81
N ALA A 488 27.95 -23.27 20.43
CA ALA A 488 28.03 -22.22 21.44
C ALA A 488 28.08 -20.80 20.80
N PRO A 489 27.71 -19.73 21.55
CA PRO A 489 27.70 -18.37 21.02
C PRO A 489 29.07 -17.69 21.07
N LEU A 490 29.36 -16.89 20.04
CA LEU A 490 30.58 -16.09 19.89
C LEU A 490 30.41 -14.70 20.53
N VAL A 491 31.46 -14.28 21.22
CA VAL A 491 31.61 -13.08 22.03
C VAL A 491 31.85 -11.82 21.17
N THR A 492 31.25 -10.70 21.62
CA THR A 492 31.40 -9.33 21.13
C THR A 492 32.77 -8.72 21.42
N SER A 493 33.30 -7.91 20.49
CA SER A 493 34.38 -6.95 20.78
C SER A 493 34.04 -5.58 20.19
N THR A 494 33.91 -4.61 21.09
CA THR A 494 33.84 -3.16 20.89
C THR A 494 35.21 -2.59 20.53
N THR A 495 35.26 -1.66 19.58
CA THR A 495 36.41 -0.76 19.38
C THR A 495 35.95 0.67 19.18
N THR A 496 36.67 1.56 19.87
CA THR A 496 36.42 2.96 20.17
C THR A 496 36.95 3.92 19.09
N GLU A 497 36.22 5.02 18.87
CA GLU A 497 36.63 6.22 18.11
C GLU A 497 37.72 7.05 18.83
N PRO A 498 38.45 7.89 18.08
CA PRO A 498 38.99 9.16 18.58
C PRO A 498 38.42 10.41 17.85
N PRO A 499 38.49 11.61 18.47
CA PRO A 499 37.68 12.80 18.18
C PRO A 499 38.26 13.73 17.08
N PRO A 500 37.51 14.77 16.65
CA PRO A 500 37.78 15.50 15.41
C PRO A 500 38.81 16.62 15.58
N ARG A 501 39.51 16.92 14.47
CA ARG A 501 40.40 18.07 14.32
C ARG A 501 39.65 19.23 13.70
N SER A 502 39.60 20.35 14.43
CA SER A 502 39.25 21.67 13.95
C SER A 502 40.42 22.29 13.18
N ASP A 503 40.17 22.89 12.03
CA ASP A 503 40.99 24.01 11.55
C ASP A 503 40.14 25.01 10.76
N GLN A 504 40.35 26.28 11.10
CA GLN A 504 39.79 27.49 10.52
C GLN A 504 40.56 27.87 9.24
N SER A 505 39.92 28.52 8.27
CA SER A 505 40.40 29.80 7.70
C SER A 505 39.60 30.29 6.49
N SER A 506 39.24 31.58 6.61
CA SER A 506 39.25 32.66 5.61
C SER A 506 38.19 32.64 4.51
N GLU A 507 37.18 33.52 4.57
CA GLU A 507 37.24 34.93 4.13
C GLU A 507 37.91 35.11 2.77
N GLU A 508 37.09 35.25 1.71
CA GLU A 508 37.40 36.21 0.66
C GLU A 508 36.12 36.81 0.07
N SER A 509 35.97 38.09 0.32
CA SER A 509 35.02 39.03 -0.25
C SER A 509 35.42 39.40 -1.68
N GLY A 510 34.47 39.38 -2.62
CA GLY A 510 34.66 39.91 -3.97
C GLY A 510 33.35 40.34 -4.60
N GLY A 511 32.95 41.59 -4.34
CA GLY A 511 31.87 42.23 -5.09
C GLY A 511 32.36 42.69 -6.46
N LEU A 512 31.46 42.71 -7.45
CA LEU A 512 31.52 43.62 -8.60
C LEU A 512 30.16 43.76 -9.27
N ALA A 513 29.93 44.97 -9.76
CA ALA A 513 28.65 45.56 -10.08
C ALA A 513 28.24 45.41 -11.55
N ILE A 514 26.92 45.41 -11.77
CA ILE A 514 26.13 46.13 -12.77
C ILE A 514 26.79 46.42 -14.13
N THR A 515 26.20 45.88 -15.21
CA THR A 515 25.89 46.67 -16.42
C THR A 515 24.62 46.18 -17.11
N SER A 516 23.72 47.14 -17.31
CA SER A 516 22.54 47.16 -18.18
C SER A 516 22.86 47.07 -19.68
N ALA A 517 21.98 46.49 -20.50
CA ALA A 517 21.30 47.18 -21.62
C ALA A 517 20.33 46.24 -22.38
N PRO A 518 19.22 46.77 -22.93
CA PRO A 518 18.17 46.00 -23.62
C PRO A 518 18.39 45.98 -25.14
N ASN A 519 17.88 44.95 -25.82
CA ASN A 519 17.71 45.00 -27.27
C ASN A 519 16.28 44.61 -27.65
N ALA A 520 15.59 45.59 -28.22
CA ALA A 520 14.30 45.48 -28.87
C ALA A 520 14.50 45.61 -30.38
N TRP A 521 14.05 44.66 -31.20
CA TRP A 521 13.78 44.88 -32.63
C TRP A 521 12.63 43.99 -33.17
N ARG A 522 11.52 44.68 -33.46
CA ARG A 522 10.62 44.62 -34.64
C ARG A 522 10.06 43.30 -35.19
N LEU A 523 8.74 43.15 -35.00
CA LEU A 523 7.65 43.14 -36.01
C LEU A 523 7.99 42.82 -37.49
N LEU A 524 7.32 41.79 -38.03
CA LEU A 524 6.56 41.81 -39.29
C LEU A 524 5.54 40.65 -39.30
N PRO A 525 4.27 40.88 -39.68
CA PRO A 525 3.23 39.84 -39.71
C PRO A 525 3.11 39.24 -41.11
N LEU A 526 2.92 37.93 -41.20
CA LEU A 526 2.43 37.27 -42.41
C LEU A 526 0.96 36.90 -42.21
N LEU A 527 0.10 37.74 -42.79
CA LEU A 527 -1.27 37.40 -43.15
C LEU A 527 -1.26 36.20 -44.10
N MET A 528 -2.01 35.15 -43.77
CA MET A 528 -2.73 34.39 -44.79
C MET A 528 -4.14 34.11 -44.28
N CYS A 529 -5.09 34.81 -44.90
CA CYS A 529 -6.51 34.49 -44.88
C CYS A 529 -6.76 33.28 -45.78
N PHE A 530 -7.52 32.29 -45.30
CA PHE A 530 -8.46 31.57 -46.16
C PHE A 530 -9.84 31.59 -45.53
N ALA A 531 -10.80 32.00 -46.35
CA ALA A 531 -12.18 32.24 -46.00
C ALA A 531 -13.03 30.97 -46.21
N HIS A 532 -13.95 30.80 -45.26
CA HIS A 532 -15.35 30.40 -45.40
C HIS A 532 -15.73 29.14 -46.19
N GLY A 533 -16.42 28.25 -45.46
CA GLY A 533 -17.69 27.66 -45.91
C GLY A 533 -18.39 26.87 -44.80
N PRO A 534 -19.65 27.18 -44.47
CA PRO A 534 -20.62 26.19 -43.97
C PRO A 534 -21.85 26.15 -44.90
N PRO A 535 -22.85 25.28 -44.68
CA PRO A 535 -22.86 23.93 -44.07
C PRO A 535 -23.62 22.90 -44.94
N ARG A 536 -23.60 21.63 -44.52
CA ARG A 536 -24.74 20.71 -44.58
C ARG A 536 -24.81 19.87 -43.32
#